data_AF-A0A1Q3S904-F1
#
_entry.id   AF-A0A1Q3S904-F1
#
_cell.length_a   1.000
_cell.length_b   1.000
_cell.length_c   1.000
_cell.angle_alpha   90.00
_cell.angle_beta   90.00
_cell.angle_gamma   90.00
#
_symmetry.space_group_name_H-M   'P 1'
#
loop_
_entity.id
_entity.type
_entity.pdbx_description
1 polymer ?
#
loop_
_entity_poly.entity_id
_entity_poly.type
_entity_poly.pdbx_seq_one_letter_code
_entity_poly.pdbx_strand_id
1 'polypeptide(L)'
;MNFTEGIVIANKFPNHKREVSVYFSDSGNTDPNRGLSGLDIDYLEEIVTVLEKLVSQNDPDEYYQWGADLFSVVSNCQISKCRNAIWDEEFKDINTGSLLLFVRALEKFKRKYSVPDVLKSIVGEAFETIKNNPSYFKVIEHGSYYEIQIDQLLVSLNLNEEDLKLSVSEYLDDISENLD
;
A
#
# COMPACT_ATOMS: atom_id res chain seq x y z
N MET A 1 -0.20 16.50 5.46
CA MET A 1 -0.68 15.18 5.91
C MET A 1 0.54 14.28 5.81
N ASN A 2 0.98 13.68 6.92
CA ASN A 2 2.14 12.78 6.91
C ASN A 2 1.60 11.37 6.70
N PHE A 3 2.11 10.66 5.69
CA PHE A 3 1.73 9.29 5.41
C PHE A 3 2.96 8.40 5.57
N THR A 4 2.72 7.16 5.96
CA THR A 4 3.70 6.09 5.93
C THR A 4 3.48 5.30 4.64
N GLU A 5 4.53 5.27 3.82
CA GLU A 5 4.67 4.37 2.68
C GLU A 5 5.14 3.00 3.16
N GLY A 6 4.52 1.91 2.69
CA GLY A 6 4.96 0.58 3.08
C GLY A 6 4.63 -0.54 2.10
N ILE A 7 5.30 -1.67 2.33
CA ILE A 7 5.12 -2.94 1.61
C ILE A 7 4.87 -4.04 2.65
N VAL A 8 3.82 -4.83 2.43
CA VAL A 8 3.54 -6.03 3.20
C VAL A 8 3.78 -7.26 2.32
N ILE A 9 4.49 -8.24 2.85
CA ILE A 9 4.65 -9.57 2.25
C ILE A 9 4.04 -10.60 3.21
N ALA A 10 2.97 -11.26 2.79
CA ALA A 10 2.26 -12.21 3.64
C ALA A 10 1.69 -13.42 2.89
N ASN A 11 1.59 -14.56 3.59
CA ASN A 11 0.84 -15.70 3.08
C ASN A 11 -0.66 -15.46 3.27
N LYS A 12 -1.42 -15.38 2.16
CA LYS A 12 -2.89 -15.31 2.21
C LYS A 12 -3.49 -16.61 2.78
N PHE A 13 -2.82 -17.75 2.55
CA PHE A 13 -3.19 -19.07 3.08
C PHE A 13 -1.95 -19.94 3.33
N PRO A 14 -2.00 -20.96 4.23
CA PRO A 14 -0.84 -21.75 4.65
C PRO A 14 -0.09 -22.51 3.53
N ASN A 15 -0.76 -22.72 2.39
CA ASN A 15 -0.24 -23.45 1.23
C ASN A 15 -0.31 -22.61 -0.05
N HIS A 16 -0.45 -21.28 0.06
CA HIS A 16 -0.48 -20.36 -1.08
C HIS A 16 0.75 -19.47 -1.05
N LYS A 17 1.11 -18.96 -2.23
CA LYS A 17 2.25 -18.08 -2.44
C LYS A 17 2.11 -16.78 -1.63
N ARG A 18 3.25 -16.12 -1.36
CA ARG A 18 3.31 -14.84 -0.62
C ARG A 18 2.74 -13.70 -1.48
N GLU A 19 1.71 -13.04 -0.99
CA GLU A 19 1.10 -11.86 -1.60
C GLU A 19 1.91 -10.62 -1.24
N VAL A 20 2.18 -9.79 -2.25
CA VAL A 20 2.82 -8.48 -2.10
C VAL A 20 1.72 -7.44 -2.11
N SER A 21 1.71 -6.57 -1.12
CA SER A 21 0.77 -5.47 -1.08
C SER A 21 1.48 -4.18 -0.70
N VAL A 22 1.12 -3.11 -1.40
CA VAL A 22 1.76 -1.80 -1.29
C VAL A 22 0.74 -0.83 -0.70
N TYR A 23 1.08 -0.13 0.38
CA TYR A 23 0.14 0.71 1.11
C TYR A 23 0.66 2.10 1.46
N PHE A 24 -0.30 3.00 1.68
CA PHE A 24 -0.14 4.30 2.33
C PHE A 24 -1.08 4.37 3.53
N SER A 25 -0.55 4.73 4.71
CA SER A 25 -1.34 4.82 5.94
C SER A 25 -0.97 6.06 6.75
N ASP A 26 -1.97 6.73 7.33
CA ASP A 26 -1.79 7.89 8.21
C ASP A 26 -1.67 7.52 9.70
N SER A 27 -1.92 6.26 10.05
CA SER A 27 -2.22 5.83 11.43
C SER A 27 -1.48 4.57 11.88
N GLY A 28 -0.45 4.13 11.14
CA GLY A 28 0.30 2.91 11.47
C GLY A 28 -0.53 1.62 11.29
N ASN A 29 -1.75 1.73 10.74
CA ASN A 29 -2.51 0.57 10.31
C ASN A 29 -1.95 0.08 8.98
N THR A 30 -1.36 -1.10 8.98
CA THR A 30 -0.63 -1.68 7.84
C THR A 30 -1.52 -2.52 6.92
N ASP A 31 -2.85 -2.50 7.10
CA ASP A 31 -3.77 -3.24 6.23
C ASP A 31 -3.81 -2.59 4.84
N PRO A 32 -3.19 -3.21 3.81
CA PRO A 32 -3.05 -2.64 2.48
C PRO A 32 -4.38 -2.65 1.71
N ASN A 33 -5.36 -3.43 2.18
CA ASN A 33 -6.70 -3.52 1.58
C ASN A 33 -7.63 -2.43 2.13
N ARG A 34 -7.13 -1.49 2.95
CA ARG A 34 -7.94 -0.41 3.50
C ARG A 34 -7.78 0.88 2.72
N GLY A 35 -8.91 1.54 2.53
CA GLY A 35 -8.97 2.86 1.92
C GLY A 35 -8.53 2.83 0.47
N LEU A 36 -7.71 3.80 0.08
CA LEU A 36 -7.27 3.96 -1.31
C LEU A 36 -6.09 3.04 -1.69
N SER A 37 -5.42 2.44 -0.70
CA SER A 37 -4.29 1.53 -0.94
C SER A 37 -4.68 0.25 -1.67
N GLY A 38 -5.96 -0.13 -1.69
CA GLY A 38 -6.45 -1.31 -2.41
C GLY A 38 -6.63 -1.12 -3.92
N LEU A 39 -6.57 0.12 -4.43
CA LEU A 39 -6.81 0.41 -5.85
C LEU A 39 -5.68 -0.09 -6.75
N ASP A 40 -5.97 -0.80 -7.83
CA ASP A 40 -4.94 -1.18 -8.81
C ASP A 40 -4.41 0.02 -9.62
N ILE A 41 -3.31 -0.18 -10.34
CA ILE A 41 -2.61 0.89 -11.06
C ILE A 41 -3.48 1.47 -12.18
N ASP A 42 -4.20 0.63 -12.93
CA ASP A 42 -5.02 1.06 -14.06
C ASP A 42 -6.19 1.94 -13.58
N TYR A 43 -6.81 1.56 -12.47
CA TYR A 43 -7.89 2.34 -11.88
C TYR A 43 -7.38 3.64 -11.25
N LEU A 44 -6.16 3.65 -10.67
CA LEU A 44 -5.51 4.88 -10.23
C LEU A 44 -5.25 5.84 -11.40
N GLU A 45 -4.82 5.35 -12.56
CA GLU A 45 -4.65 6.17 -13.77
C GLU A 45 -5.97 6.81 -14.23
N GLU A 46 -7.08 6.05 -14.21
CA GLU A 46 -8.41 6.57 -14.51
C GLU A 46 -8.78 7.70 -13.54
N ILE A 47 -8.64 7.47 -12.23
CA ILE A 47 -8.95 8.45 -11.21
C ILE A 47 -8.11 9.72 -11.39
N VAL A 48 -6.80 9.59 -11.63
CA VAL A 48 -5.90 10.73 -11.88
C VAL A 48 -6.40 11.53 -13.08
N THR A 49 -6.73 10.87 -14.18
CA THR A 49 -7.23 11.53 -15.41
C THR A 49 -8.53 12.28 -15.15
N VAL A 50 -9.48 11.67 -14.43
CA VAL A 50 -10.77 12.31 -14.12
C VAL A 50 -10.61 13.47 -13.16
N LEU A 51 -9.81 13.33 -12.11
CA LEU A 51 -9.56 14.41 -11.15
C LEU A 51 -8.82 15.59 -11.80
N GLU A 52 -7.86 15.34 -12.70
CA GLU A 52 -7.21 16.39 -13.50
C GLU A 52 -8.22 17.17 -14.35
N LYS A 53 -9.14 16.45 -15.00
CA LYS A 53 -10.22 17.04 -15.77
C LYS A 53 -11.15 17.89 -14.89
N LEU A 54 -11.61 17.38 -13.75
CA LEU A 54 -12.45 18.13 -12.80
C LEU A 54 -11.77 19.42 -12.32
N VAL A 55 -10.50 19.32 -11.88
CA VAL A 55 -9.74 20.48 -11.39
C VAL A 55 -9.49 21.51 -12.49
N SER A 56 -9.22 21.07 -13.71
CA SER A 56 -8.93 21.97 -14.84
C SER A 56 -10.17 22.63 -15.43
N GLN A 57 -11.31 21.92 -15.50
CA GLN A 57 -12.58 22.48 -15.98
C GLN A 57 -13.17 23.48 -14.98
N ASN A 58 -12.93 23.28 -13.68
CA ASN A 58 -13.41 24.15 -12.61
C ASN A 58 -14.94 24.37 -12.66
N ASP A 59 -15.67 23.32 -13.02
CA ASP A 59 -17.13 23.27 -12.99
C ASP A 59 -17.59 22.68 -11.64
N PRO A 60 -18.32 23.43 -10.80
CA PRO A 60 -18.78 22.95 -9.49
C PRO A 60 -19.94 21.94 -9.57
N ASP A 61 -20.65 21.87 -10.70
CA ASP A 61 -21.77 20.95 -10.90
C ASP A 61 -21.32 19.57 -11.38
N GLU A 62 -20.11 19.47 -11.94
CA GLU A 62 -19.49 18.19 -12.31
C GLU A 62 -18.88 17.50 -11.09
N TYR A 63 -19.17 16.22 -10.93
CA TYR A 63 -18.62 15.40 -9.85
C TYR A 63 -18.25 14.00 -10.34
N TYR A 64 -17.35 13.37 -9.61
CA TYR A 64 -16.92 11.99 -9.83
C TYR A 64 -16.95 11.22 -8.52
N GLN A 65 -17.58 10.04 -8.54
CA GLN A 65 -17.63 9.12 -7.42
C GLN A 65 -16.76 7.91 -7.72
N TRP A 66 -15.89 7.57 -6.78
CA TRP A 66 -14.92 6.48 -6.90
C TRP A 66 -14.57 5.92 -5.52
N GLY A 67 -13.80 4.84 -5.46
CA GLY A 67 -13.39 4.24 -4.20
C GLY A 67 -13.05 2.76 -4.33
N ALA A 68 -12.68 2.14 -3.21
CA ALA A 68 -12.41 0.72 -3.12
C ALA A 68 -13.12 0.16 -1.89
N ASP A 69 -13.76 -1.00 -2.06
CA ASP A 69 -14.51 -1.71 -1.03
C ASP A 69 -15.51 -0.79 -0.29
N LEU A 70 -15.24 -0.55 1.00
CA LEU A 70 -16.09 0.23 1.90
C LEU A 70 -15.59 1.67 2.04
N PHE A 71 -14.57 2.08 1.28
CA PHE A 71 -14.10 3.45 1.20
C PHE A 71 -14.58 4.10 -0.08
N SER A 72 -15.28 5.23 0.04
CA SER A 72 -15.82 5.98 -1.10
C SER A 72 -15.40 7.43 -1.06
N VAL A 73 -15.22 8.01 -2.24
CA VAL A 73 -14.86 9.40 -2.45
C VAL A 73 -15.82 10.01 -3.46
N VAL A 74 -16.36 11.18 -3.14
CA VAL A 74 -17.09 12.02 -4.08
C VAL A 74 -16.32 13.32 -4.25
N SER A 75 -15.84 13.58 -5.46
CA SER A 75 -15.00 14.74 -5.79
C SER A 75 -15.70 15.67 -6.77
N ASN A 76 -15.64 16.98 -6.52
CA ASN A 76 -15.89 18.00 -7.54
C ASN A 76 -14.58 18.78 -7.81
N CYS A 77 -14.63 19.91 -8.52
CA CYS A 77 -13.42 20.67 -8.84
C CYS A 77 -12.68 21.28 -7.63
N GLN A 78 -13.34 21.42 -6.47
CA GLN A 78 -12.78 22.10 -5.29
C GLN A 78 -12.53 21.18 -4.10
N ILE A 79 -13.49 20.30 -3.82
CA ILE A 79 -13.56 19.50 -2.59
C ILE A 79 -13.90 18.04 -2.92
N SER A 80 -13.22 17.15 -2.21
CA SER A 80 -13.45 15.73 -2.17
C SER A 80 -13.90 15.33 -0.78
N LYS A 81 -15.02 14.61 -0.72
CA LYS A 81 -15.59 14.03 0.50
C LYS A 81 -15.27 12.56 0.54
N CYS A 82 -14.65 12.11 1.62
CA CYS A 82 -14.28 10.71 1.82
C CYS A 82 -15.16 10.10 2.91
N ARG A 83 -15.61 8.87 2.70
CA ARG A 83 -16.39 8.11 3.69
C ARG A 83 -15.87 6.68 3.80
N ASN A 84 -15.71 6.21 5.03
CA ASN A 84 -15.47 4.81 5.33
C ASN A 84 -16.74 4.18 5.91
N ALA A 85 -17.37 3.31 5.13
CA ALA A 85 -18.61 2.63 5.49
C ALA A 85 -18.43 1.52 6.54
N ILE A 86 -17.21 1.05 6.82
CA ILE A 86 -16.97 0.07 7.91
C ILE A 86 -17.30 0.69 9.27
N TRP A 87 -16.86 1.94 9.47
CA TRP A 87 -17.03 2.67 10.73
C TRP A 87 -18.12 3.73 10.68
N ASP A 88 -18.82 3.81 9.54
CA ASP A 88 -19.77 4.88 9.23
C ASP A 88 -19.19 6.27 9.47
N GLU A 89 -17.93 6.45 9.10
CA GLU A 89 -17.15 7.66 9.36
C GLU A 89 -17.05 8.52 8.09
N GLU A 90 -17.46 9.78 8.21
CA GLU A 90 -17.16 10.83 7.22
C GLU A 90 -15.88 11.55 7.62
N PHE A 91 -14.91 11.60 6.71
CA PHE A 91 -13.70 12.36 6.92
C PHE A 91 -13.94 13.83 6.61
N LYS A 92 -13.04 14.69 7.12
CA LYS A 92 -13.04 16.10 6.77
C LYS A 92 -12.89 16.28 5.26
N ASP A 93 -13.61 17.26 4.73
CA ASP A 93 -13.47 17.74 3.35
C ASP A 93 -12.00 18.00 3.00
N ILE A 94 -11.57 17.45 1.86
CA ILE A 94 -10.20 17.55 1.36
C ILE A 94 -10.24 18.38 0.07
N ASN A 95 -9.28 19.28 -0.14
CA ASN A 95 -9.15 19.93 -1.44
C ASN A 95 -8.86 18.89 -2.54
N THR A 96 -9.64 18.91 -3.62
CA THR A 96 -9.52 17.91 -4.70
C THR A 96 -8.15 17.95 -5.39
N GLY A 97 -7.54 19.12 -5.50
CA GLY A 97 -6.16 19.24 -6.01
C GLY A 97 -5.14 18.52 -5.11
N SER A 98 -5.27 18.65 -3.79
CA SER A 98 -4.44 17.89 -2.83
C SER A 98 -4.67 16.38 -2.94
N LEU A 99 -5.93 15.96 -3.12
CA LEU A 99 -6.25 14.53 -3.30
C LEU A 99 -5.67 14.00 -4.62
N LEU A 100 -5.74 14.76 -5.71
CA LEU A 100 -5.10 14.42 -6.99
C LEU A 100 -3.58 14.21 -6.82
N LEU A 101 -2.90 15.11 -6.11
CA LEU A 101 -1.46 14.95 -5.83
C LEU A 101 -1.17 13.67 -5.03
N PHE A 102 -2.03 13.34 -4.07
CA PHE A 102 -1.94 12.09 -3.30
C PHE A 102 -2.12 10.87 -4.20
N VAL A 103 -3.16 10.82 -5.03
CA VAL A 103 -3.43 9.67 -5.91
C VAL A 103 -2.28 9.47 -6.90
N ARG A 104 -1.72 10.55 -7.47
CA ARG A 104 -0.51 10.48 -8.32
C ARG A 104 0.72 9.92 -7.58
N ALA A 105 0.90 10.30 -6.31
CA ALA A 105 2.00 9.77 -5.51
C ALA A 105 1.82 8.26 -5.25
N LEU A 106 0.61 7.83 -4.90
CA LEU A 106 0.25 6.43 -4.72
C LEU A 106 0.46 5.61 -6.01
N GLU A 107 -0.02 6.11 -7.15
CA GLU A 107 0.16 5.49 -8.46
C GLU A 107 1.64 5.31 -8.79
N LYS A 108 2.44 6.37 -8.67
CA LYS A 108 3.90 6.33 -8.91
C LYS A 108 4.60 5.34 -7.99
N PHE A 109 4.20 5.29 -6.72
CA PHE A 109 4.76 4.36 -5.75
C PHE A 109 4.43 2.91 -6.10
N LYS A 110 3.17 2.60 -6.43
CA LYS A 110 2.77 1.26 -6.88
C LYS A 110 3.52 0.83 -8.13
N ARG A 111 3.68 1.71 -9.13
CA ARG A 111 4.49 1.42 -10.32
C ARG A 111 5.97 1.17 -10.02
N LYS A 112 6.55 1.90 -9.05
CA LYS A 112 7.95 1.70 -8.66
C LYS A 112 8.17 0.28 -8.15
N TYR A 113 7.27 -0.20 -7.30
CA TYR A 113 7.38 -1.51 -6.65
C TYR A 113 6.67 -2.65 -7.39
N SER A 114 6.02 -2.37 -8.52
CA SER A 114 5.61 -3.40 -9.48
C SER A 114 6.77 -3.89 -10.34
N VAL A 115 7.93 -3.21 -10.32
CA VAL A 115 9.15 -3.68 -11.01
C VAL A 115 9.80 -4.79 -10.17
N PRO A 116 9.90 -6.04 -10.68
CA PRO A 116 10.36 -7.19 -9.89
C PRO A 116 11.72 -6.99 -9.23
N ASP A 117 12.70 -6.44 -9.95
CA ASP A 117 14.06 -6.26 -9.42
C ASP A 117 14.10 -5.24 -8.26
N VAL A 118 13.32 -4.16 -8.37
CA VAL A 118 13.22 -3.13 -7.31
C VAL A 118 12.59 -3.73 -6.06
N LEU A 119 11.49 -4.48 -6.23
CA LEU A 119 10.81 -5.16 -5.14
C LEU A 119 11.70 -6.23 -4.48
N LYS A 120 12.35 -7.08 -5.27
CA LYS A 120 13.25 -8.12 -4.77
C LYS A 120 14.42 -7.52 -4.00
N SER A 121 14.99 -6.41 -4.48
CA SER A 121 16.08 -5.73 -3.78
C SER A 121 15.64 -5.27 -2.39
N ILE A 122 14.52 -4.54 -2.28
CA ILE A 122 14.07 -3.98 -0.99
C ILE A 122 13.60 -5.07 -0.01
N VAL A 123 12.94 -6.10 -0.52
CA VAL A 123 12.48 -7.24 0.30
C VAL A 123 13.66 -8.11 0.74
N GLY A 124 14.66 -8.30 -0.13
CA GLY A 124 15.86 -9.06 0.18
C GLY A 124 16.67 -8.43 1.31
N GLU A 125 16.87 -7.11 1.25
CA GLU A 125 17.53 -6.35 2.30
C GLU A 125 16.77 -6.41 3.64
N ALA A 126 15.43 -6.28 3.59
CA ALA A 126 14.58 -6.41 4.76
C ALA A 126 14.67 -7.80 5.39
N PHE A 127 14.54 -8.84 4.57
CA PHE A 127 14.61 -10.22 5.03
C PHE A 127 15.98 -10.55 5.62
N GLU A 128 17.07 -10.18 4.97
CA GLU A 128 18.44 -10.40 5.48
C GLU A 128 18.65 -9.73 6.84
N THR A 129 18.22 -8.48 6.96
CA THR A 129 18.38 -7.71 8.20
C THR A 129 17.53 -8.31 9.34
N ILE A 130 16.29 -8.67 9.05
CA ILE A 130 15.39 -9.33 10.02
C ILE A 130 15.96 -10.69 10.44
N LYS A 131 16.42 -11.50 9.48
CA LYS A 131 17.02 -12.82 9.75
C LYS A 131 18.22 -12.75 10.69
N ASN A 132 19.04 -11.70 10.56
CA ASN A 132 20.22 -11.51 11.40
C ASN A 132 19.90 -11.03 12.82
N ASN A 133 18.74 -10.39 13.05
CA ASN A 133 18.32 -9.97 14.38
C ASN A 133 16.78 -10.07 14.57
N PRO A 134 16.19 -11.27 14.57
CA PRO A 134 14.74 -11.43 14.46
C PRO A 134 13.99 -10.81 15.64
N SER A 135 14.52 -10.94 16.86
CA SER A 135 13.86 -10.45 18.07
C SER A 135 13.72 -8.92 18.12
N TYR A 136 14.62 -8.18 17.45
CA TYR A 136 14.56 -6.72 17.42
C TYR A 136 13.43 -6.19 16.53
N PHE A 137 13.19 -6.84 15.39
CA PHE A 137 12.21 -6.42 14.40
C PHE A 137 10.83 -7.09 14.58
N LYS A 138 10.72 -8.02 15.54
CA LYS A 138 9.48 -8.72 15.82
C LYS A 138 8.49 -7.79 16.50
N VAL A 139 7.31 -7.61 15.90
CA VAL A 139 6.28 -6.72 16.45
C VAL A 139 5.52 -7.39 17.60
N ILE A 140 5.33 -8.71 17.51
CA ILE A 140 4.59 -9.50 18.50
C ILE A 140 5.43 -10.72 18.89
N GLU A 141 5.70 -10.92 20.19
CA GLU A 141 6.62 -11.94 20.73
C GLU A 141 6.34 -13.37 20.21
N HIS A 142 5.07 -13.75 20.09
CA HIS A 142 4.63 -15.06 19.56
C HIS A 142 4.02 -14.98 18.16
N GLY A 143 4.10 -13.82 17.50
CA GLY A 143 3.60 -13.63 16.15
C GLY A 143 4.61 -14.04 15.09
N SER A 144 4.17 -14.03 13.85
CA SER A 144 5.00 -14.17 12.64
C SER A 144 5.24 -12.82 11.96
N TYR A 145 4.90 -11.70 12.60
CA TYR A 145 4.92 -10.38 12.00
C TYR A 145 6.18 -9.59 12.40
N TYR A 146 6.93 -9.15 11.40
CA TYR A 146 8.18 -8.40 11.54
C TYR A 146 8.09 -7.10 10.75
N GLU A 147 8.67 -6.03 11.27
CA GLU A 147 8.69 -4.72 10.63
C GLU A 147 10.09 -4.09 10.67
N ILE A 148 10.50 -3.52 9.55
CA ILE A 148 11.76 -2.78 9.42
C ILE A 148 11.56 -1.57 8.51
N GLN A 149 12.30 -0.50 8.75
CA GLN A 149 12.35 0.65 7.86
C GLN A 149 13.59 0.61 6.98
N ILE A 150 13.42 0.68 5.66
CA ILE A 150 14.52 0.78 4.68
C ILE A 150 14.22 1.96 3.77
N ASP A 151 15.16 2.89 3.62
CA ASP A 151 14.99 4.08 2.76
C ASP A 151 13.64 4.81 2.98
N GLN A 152 13.26 4.96 4.25
CA GLN A 152 11.98 5.56 4.71
C GLN A 152 10.72 4.72 4.44
N LEU A 153 10.83 3.62 3.70
CA LEU A 153 9.77 2.65 3.46
C LEU A 153 9.62 1.71 4.68
N LEU A 154 8.40 1.54 5.17
CA LEU A 154 8.08 0.49 6.13
C LEU A 154 7.89 -0.84 5.39
N VAL A 155 8.72 -1.83 5.68
CA VAL A 155 8.61 -3.18 5.13
C VAL A 155 8.14 -4.12 6.23
N SER A 156 7.00 -4.75 5.99
CA SER A 156 6.38 -5.70 6.91
C SER A 156 6.43 -7.11 6.31
N LEU A 157 7.10 -8.03 7.00
CA LEU A 157 7.24 -9.42 6.56
C LEU A 157 6.52 -10.35 7.53
N ASN A 158 5.65 -11.20 6.99
CA ASN A 158 5.04 -12.29 7.74
C ASN A 158 5.90 -13.57 7.57
N LEU A 159 6.78 -13.83 8.55
CA LEU A 159 7.77 -14.90 8.55
C LEU A 159 7.49 -15.91 9.67
N ASN A 160 7.43 -17.19 9.33
CA ASN A 160 7.47 -18.26 10.33
C ASN A 160 8.94 -18.66 10.65
N GLU A 161 9.13 -19.58 11.59
CA GLU A 161 10.48 -20.02 11.98
C GLU A 161 11.24 -20.75 10.87
N GLU A 162 10.56 -21.43 9.95
CA GLU A 162 11.19 -22.07 8.79
C GLU A 162 11.66 -21.05 7.77
N ASP A 163 10.91 -19.95 7.57
CA ASP A 163 11.29 -18.87 6.67
C ASP A 163 12.62 -18.26 7.09
N LEU A 164 12.85 -18.09 8.39
CA LEU A 164 14.11 -17.57 8.94
C LEU A 164 15.31 -18.50 8.70
N LYS A 165 15.10 -19.75 8.28
CA LYS A 165 16.17 -20.69 7.92
C LYS A 165 16.59 -20.55 6.45
N LEU A 166 15.71 -20.04 5.58
CA LEU A 166 15.98 -19.85 4.15
C LEU A 166 17.11 -18.85 3.89
N SER A 167 17.91 -19.08 2.87
CA SER A 167 18.78 -18.04 2.30
C SER A 167 17.93 -16.91 1.70
N VAL A 168 18.55 -15.74 1.49
CA VAL A 168 17.87 -14.60 0.85
C VAL A 168 17.36 -14.98 -0.55
N SER A 169 18.14 -15.74 -1.32
CA SER A 169 17.73 -16.20 -2.65
C SER A 169 16.49 -17.09 -2.59
N GLU A 170 16.50 -18.10 -1.71
CA GLU A 170 15.36 -19.02 -1.55
C GLU A 170 14.08 -18.28 -1.14
N TYR A 171 14.19 -17.33 -0.21
CA TYR A 171 13.05 -16.51 0.21
C TYR A 171 12.51 -15.62 -0.93
N LEU A 172 13.39 -15.02 -1.73
CA LEU A 172 13.00 -14.17 -2.86
C LEU A 172 12.40 -14.96 -4.03
N ASP A 173 12.84 -16.21 -4.25
CA ASP A 173 12.29 -17.09 -5.27
C ASP A 173 10.82 -17.44 -4.95
N ASP A 174 10.50 -17.69 -3.66
CA ASP A 174 9.12 -17.92 -3.20
C ASP A 174 8.17 -16.72 -3.38
N ILE A 175 8.71 -15.50 -3.50
CA ILE A 175 7.93 -14.28 -3.75
C ILE A 175 7.67 -14.10 -5.27
N SER A 176 8.54 -14.67 -6.11
CA SER A 176 8.67 -14.29 -7.52
C SER A 176 7.65 -14.89 -8.49
N GLU A 177 6.96 -15.97 -8.13
CA GLU A 177 5.92 -16.55 -9.00
C GLU A 177 4.54 -15.87 -8.89
N ASN A 178 4.49 -14.64 -8.36
CA ASN A 178 3.30 -13.79 -8.20
C ASN A 178 3.43 -12.43 -8.92
N LEU A 179 4.43 -12.27 -9.80
CA LEU A 179 4.74 -11.04 -10.52
C LEU A 179 4.44 -11.13 -12.04
N ASP A 180 3.66 -12.14 -12.46
CA ASP A 180 3.14 -12.29 -13.82
C ASP A 180 1.69 -11.79 -13.95
#